data_AF-A0A3P7NP05-F1
#
_entry.id   AF-A0A3P7NP05-F1
#
_cell.length_a   1.000
_cell.length_b   1.000
_cell.length_c   1.000
_cell.angle_alpha   90.00
_cell.angle_beta   90.00
_cell.angle_gamma   90.00
#
_symmetry.space_group_name_H-M   'P 1'
#
loop_
_entity.id
_entity.type
_entity.pdbx_description
1 polymer ?
#
loop_
_entity_poly.entity_id
_entity_poly.type
_entity_poly.pdbx_seq_one_letter_code
_entity_poly.pdbx_strand_id
1 'polypeptide(L)'
;MEHLAGRWFTPDELINVLQISGVNLFPRDDSSTRVECLEKNPLTEQWLYEQMALLSPAMSFSWSRWNADCQDPKNIIVCATEHLDEEGPVDEATIGVFSVNRHKVVKLRMKEYAENFDPAPDPKYQSYYSYSVAASIPVKSLSKHNQAIVRDYLTSSTKKMKTWERLHFL
;
A
#
# COMPACT_ATOMS: atom_id res chain seq x y z
N MET A 1 -16.31 -26.90 -16.18
CA MET A 1 -16.10 -25.42 -16.20
C MET A 1 -17.22 -24.71 -16.94
N GLU A 2 -17.86 -25.33 -17.95
CA GLU A 2 -19.03 -24.74 -18.62
C GLU A 2 -20.21 -24.43 -17.68
N HIS A 3 -20.33 -25.15 -16.56
CA HIS A 3 -21.37 -24.92 -15.54
C HIS A 3 -21.13 -23.70 -14.63
N LEU A 4 -19.93 -23.12 -14.69
CA LEU A 4 -19.51 -21.91 -13.97
C LEU A 4 -19.55 -20.66 -14.86
N ALA A 5 -19.28 -20.81 -16.16
CA ALA A 5 -19.17 -19.70 -17.09
C ALA A 5 -20.54 -19.06 -17.38
N GLY A 6 -20.60 -17.72 -17.44
CA GLY A 6 -21.80 -16.98 -17.82
C GLY A 6 -22.91 -16.91 -16.76
N ARG A 7 -22.64 -17.34 -15.53
CA ARG A 7 -23.60 -17.28 -14.40
C ARG A 7 -23.04 -16.38 -13.29
N TRP A 8 -23.92 -15.58 -12.71
CA TRP A 8 -23.59 -14.77 -11.54
C TRP A 8 -23.79 -15.59 -10.27
N PHE A 9 -22.86 -15.46 -9.32
CA PHE A 9 -22.89 -16.11 -8.03
C PHE A 9 -22.61 -15.06 -6.95
N THR A 10 -23.19 -15.22 -5.77
CA THR A 10 -22.67 -14.55 -4.58
C THR A 10 -21.30 -15.13 -4.22
N PRO A 11 -20.45 -14.42 -3.44
CA PRO A 11 -19.13 -14.93 -3.05
C PRO A 11 -19.18 -16.32 -2.40
N ASP A 12 -20.13 -16.54 -1.48
CA ASP A 12 -20.30 -17.82 -0.77
C ASP A 12 -20.74 -18.96 -1.70
N GLU A 13 -21.64 -18.68 -2.64
CA GLU A 13 -22.07 -19.65 -3.65
C GLU A 13 -20.91 -20.00 -4.59
N LEU A 14 -20.13 -18.99 -5.01
CA LEU A 14 -18.99 -19.19 -5.87
C LEU A 14 -17.93 -20.09 -5.21
N ILE A 15 -17.63 -19.84 -3.92
CA ILE A 15 -16.72 -20.68 -3.12
C ILE A 15 -17.19 -22.13 -3.15
N ASN A 16 -18.47 -22.37 -2.84
CA ASN A 16 -19.03 -23.72 -2.80
C ASN A 16 -18.98 -24.41 -4.16
N VAL A 17 -19.41 -23.75 -5.24
CA VAL A 17 -19.44 -24.38 -6.57
C VAL A 17 -18.03 -24.67 -7.08
N LEU A 18 -17.06 -23.79 -6.82
CA LEU A 18 -15.65 -24.04 -7.14
C LEU A 18 -15.09 -25.23 -6.36
N GLN A 19 -15.35 -25.30 -5.05
CA GLN A 19 -14.91 -26.43 -4.21
C GLN A 19 -15.52 -27.76 -4.67
N ILE A 20 -16.82 -27.80 -4.96
CA ILE A 20 -17.50 -29.00 -5.50
C ILE A 20 -16.91 -29.40 -6.86
N SER A 21 -16.46 -28.42 -7.64
CA SER A 21 -15.82 -28.65 -8.95
C SER A 21 -14.36 -29.10 -8.84
N GLY A 22 -13.84 -29.33 -7.62
CA GLY A 22 -12.45 -29.72 -7.37
C GLY A 22 -11.46 -28.56 -7.42
N VAL A 23 -11.95 -27.31 -7.48
CA VAL A 23 -11.14 -26.09 -7.55
C VAL A 23 -11.22 -25.40 -6.20
N ASN A 24 -10.29 -25.74 -5.30
CA ASN A 24 -10.20 -25.10 -3.99
C ASN A 24 -9.15 -23.98 -4.02
N LEU A 25 -9.55 -22.80 -4.49
CA LEU A 25 -8.70 -21.60 -4.54
C LEU A 25 -8.71 -20.83 -3.21
N PHE A 26 -9.59 -21.19 -2.28
CA PHE A 26 -9.77 -20.44 -1.04
C PHE A 26 -8.88 -21.02 0.06
N PRO A 27 -8.18 -20.15 0.83
CA PRO A 27 -7.40 -20.60 1.97
C PRO A 27 -8.30 -21.36 2.95
N ARG A 28 -7.88 -22.55 3.39
CA ARG A 28 -8.57 -23.29 4.47
C ARG A 28 -8.37 -22.56 5.80
N ASP A 29 -9.14 -22.93 6.83
CA ASP A 29 -8.98 -22.37 8.18
C ASP A 29 -7.56 -22.56 8.75
N ASP A 30 -6.87 -23.63 8.33
CA ASP A 30 -5.48 -23.89 8.70
C ASP A 30 -4.45 -23.29 7.71
N SER A 31 -4.88 -22.46 6.76
CA SER A 31 -3.98 -21.79 5.81
C SER A 31 -2.96 -20.89 6.48
N SER A 32 -3.31 -20.29 7.62
CA SER A 32 -2.39 -19.52 8.47
C SER A 32 -1.24 -20.36 9.03
N THR A 33 -1.37 -21.69 9.08
CA THR A 33 -0.28 -22.61 9.45
C THR A 33 0.61 -23.02 8.29
N ARG A 34 0.20 -22.70 7.05
CA ARG A 34 0.89 -23.09 5.81
C ARG A 34 1.43 -21.91 5.00
N VAL A 35 0.97 -20.71 5.29
CA VAL A 35 1.42 -19.46 4.68
C VAL A 35 1.97 -18.59 5.80
N GLU A 36 3.19 -18.08 5.64
CA GLU A 36 3.72 -17.06 6.54
C GLU A 36 2.87 -15.79 6.42
N CYS A 37 1.86 -15.67 7.27
CA CYS A 37 1.13 -14.42 7.44
C CYS A 37 2.01 -13.47 8.24
N LEU A 38 2.56 -12.46 7.57
CA LEU A 38 3.32 -11.39 8.20
C LEU A 38 2.34 -10.52 8.98
N GLU A 39 2.22 -10.77 10.28
CA GLU A 39 1.32 -10.02 11.15
C GLU A 39 1.86 -8.61 11.37
N LYS A 40 1.21 -7.62 10.75
CA LYS A 40 1.52 -6.19 10.91
C LYS A 40 0.50 -5.53 11.83
N ASN A 41 0.87 -4.38 12.38
CA ASN A 41 -0.01 -3.62 13.25
C ASN A 41 -1.29 -3.19 12.51
N PRO A 42 -2.50 -3.67 12.90
CA PRO A 42 -3.72 -3.45 12.11
C PRO A 42 -4.10 -1.98 11.92
N LEU A 43 -3.84 -1.14 12.93
CA LEU A 43 -4.11 0.30 12.83
C LEU A 43 -3.19 1.00 11.83
N THR A 44 -1.93 0.57 11.77
CA THR A 44 -0.95 1.11 10.82
C THR A 44 -1.29 0.66 9.40
N GLU A 45 -1.69 -0.60 9.24
CA GLU A 45 -2.11 -1.17 7.96
C GLU A 45 -3.38 -0.48 7.42
N GLN A 46 -4.42 -0.35 8.25
CA GLN A 46 -5.64 0.35 7.85
C GLN A 46 -5.36 1.78 7.41
N TRP A 47 -4.61 2.55 8.22
CA TRP A 47 -4.25 3.92 7.87
C TRP A 47 -3.43 3.99 6.58
N LEU A 48 -2.47 3.07 6.39
CA LEU A 48 -1.67 3.01 5.16
C LEU A 48 -2.55 2.74 3.94
N TYR A 49 -3.49 1.80 4.02
CA TYR A 49 -4.41 1.53 2.92
C TYR A 49 -5.33 2.71 2.60
N GLU A 50 -5.81 3.44 3.60
CA GLU A 50 -6.56 4.67 3.38
C GLU A 50 -5.72 5.72 2.61
N GLN A 51 -4.44 5.86 2.96
CA GLN A 51 -3.53 6.77 2.25
C GLN A 51 -3.19 6.28 0.84
N MET A 52 -3.00 4.98 0.64
CA MET A 52 -2.76 4.37 -0.67
C MET A 52 -3.99 4.56 -1.57
N ALA A 53 -5.19 4.32 -1.06
CA ALA A 53 -6.43 4.54 -1.80
C ALA A 53 -6.56 6.01 -2.23
N LEU A 54 -6.25 6.94 -1.33
CA LEU A 54 -6.28 8.38 -1.62
C LEU A 54 -5.29 8.79 -2.72
N LEU A 55 -4.13 8.13 -2.80
CA LEU A 55 -3.07 8.44 -3.75
C LEU A 55 -3.10 7.59 -5.02
N SER A 56 -3.93 6.54 -5.07
CA SER A 56 -4.03 5.61 -6.19
C SER A 56 -4.21 6.25 -7.58
N PRO A 57 -4.82 7.45 -7.75
CA PRO A 57 -4.90 8.08 -9.07
C PRO A 57 -3.55 8.56 -9.64
N ALA A 58 -2.54 8.76 -8.80
CA ALA A 58 -1.24 9.32 -9.20
C ALA A 58 -0.06 8.40 -8.87
N MET A 59 -0.29 7.34 -8.09
CA MET A 59 0.75 6.47 -7.56
C MET A 59 0.33 5.01 -7.68
N SER A 60 1.28 4.17 -8.05
CA SER A 60 1.17 2.72 -7.93
C SER A 60 1.85 2.27 -6.64
N PHE A 61 1.25 1.28 -5.99
CA PHE A 61 1.73 0.73 -4.72
C PHE A 61 1.73 -0.79 -4.77
N SER A 62 2.71 -1.39 -4.09
CA SER A 62 2.70 -2.83 -3.81
C SER A 62 3.35 -3.14 -2.47
N TRP A 63 3.03 -4.30 -1.92
CA TRP A 63 3.76 -4.85 -0.78
C TRP A 63 5.19 -5.20 -1.20
N SER A 64 6.14 -4.93 -0.32
CA SER A 64 7.54 -5.31 -0.55
C SER A 64 7.83 -6.70 0.02
N ARG A 65 8.67 -7.47 -0.66
CA ARG A 65 9.24 -8.74 -0.16
C ARG A 65 9.96 -8.56 1.18
N TRP A 66 10.49 -7.36 1.42
CA TRP A 66 11.25 -7.02 2.62
C TRP A 66 10.40 -7.03 3.88
N ASN A 67 9.07 -7.15 3.79
CA ASN A 67 8.25 -7.39 4.97
C ASN A 67 8.58 -8.72 5.66
N ALA A 68 9.12 -9.72 4.94
CA ALA A 68 9.53 -11.00 5.51
C ALA A 68 10.81 -10.85 6.36
N ASP A 69 11.77 -10.06 5.87
CA ASP A 69 13.01 -9.76 6.58
C ASP A 69 12.82 -8.69 7.68
N CYS A 70 11.83 -7.81 7.53
CA CYS A 70 11.48 -6.78 8.50
C CYS A 70 10.64 -7.36 9.64
N GLN A 71 11.33 -7.86 10.67
CA GLN A 71 10.75 -8.46 11.87
C GLN A 71 10.00 -7.48 12.80
N ASP A 72 9.94 -6.18 12.47
CA ASP A 72 9.16 -5.21 13.25
C ASP A 72 7.71 -5.16 12.74
N PRO A 73 6.71 -5.62 13.54
CA PRO A 73 5.30 -5.59 13.14
C PRO A 73 4.74 -4.16 13.04
N LYS A 74 5.41 -3.15 13.62
CA LYS A 74 4.98 -1.74 13.54
C LYS A 74 5.40 -1.07 12.25
N ASN A 75 6.36 -1.64 11.51
CA ASN A 75 6.80 -1.12 10.22
C ASN A 75 6.25 -2.00 9.10
N ILE A 76 5.58 -1.35 8.16
CA ILE A 76 5.13 -1.94 6.91
C ILE A 76 6.04 -1.42 5.81
N ILE A 77 6.60 -2.31 5.01
CA ILE A 77 7.46 -1.95 3.89
C ILE A 77 6.63 -1.98 2.61
N VAL A 78 6.58 -0.87 1.89
CA VAL A 78 5.82 -0.78 0.63
C VAL A 78 6.70 -0.28 -0.49
N CYS A 79 6.42 -0.76 -1.68
CA CYS A 79 6.92 -0.20 -2.92
C CYS A 79 5.94 0.87 -3.39
N ALA A 80 6.45 2.00 -3.84
CA ALA A 80 5.65 3.03 -4.47
C ALA A 80 6.39 3.70 -5.61
N THR A 81 5.65 4.06 -6.66
CA THR A 81 6.15 4.90 -7.74
C THR A 81 5.02 5.71 -8.37
N GLU A 82 5.38 6.76 -9.08
CA GLU A 82 4.41 7.57 -9.81
C GLU A 82 3.79 6.70 -10.91
N HIS A 83 2.46 6.69 -10.94
CA HIS A 83 1.71 6.11 -12.04
C HIS A 83 1.32 7.29 -12.94
N LEU A 84 2.06 7.48 -14.03
CA LEU A 84 1.63 8.33 -15.13
C LEU A 84 0.59 7.53 -15.92
N ASP A 85 -0.46 8.19 -16.44
CA ASP A 85 -1.48 7.59 -17.33
C ASP A 85 -0.88 7.19 -18.70
N GLU A 86 0.26 6.52 -18.70
CA GLU A 86 0.87 5.90 -19.85
C GLU A 86 0.36 4.46 -19.92
N GLU A 87 -0.22 4.07 -21.06
CA GLU A 87 -0.62 2.69 -21.33
C GLU A 87 0.64 1.79 -21.40
N GLY A 88 1.20 1.41 -20.25
CA GLY A 88 2.43 0.64 -20.16
C GLY A 88 2.70 0.09 -18.76
N PRO A 89 3.52 -0.97 -18.66
CA PRO A 89 3.97 -1.47 -17.36
C PRO A 89 4.80 -0.41 -16.65
N VAL A 90 4.67 -0.35 -15.32
CA VAL A 90 5.45 0.53 -14.45
C VAL A 90 6.95 0.24 -14.61
N ASP A 91 7.76 1.28 -14.84
CA ASP A 91 9.22 1.13 -14.90
C ASP A 91 9.78 0.76 -13.51
N GLU A 92 10.29 -0.47 -13.39
CA GLU A 92 10.91 -0.99 -12.17
C GLU A 92 12.06 -0.11 -11.65
N ALA A 93 12.75 0.63 -12.53
CA ALA A 93 13.82 1.51 -12.14
C ALA A 93 13.33 2.67 -11.26
N THR A 94 12.07 3.08 -11.41
CA THR A 94 11.42 4.19 -10.69
C THR A 94 10.85 3.79 -9.33
N ILE A 95 10.68 2.48 -9.09
CA ILE A 95 10.11 1.96 -7.84
C ILE A 95 11.00 2.30 -6.66
N GLY A 96 10.44 3.06 -5.71
CA GLY A 96 11.04 3.32 -4.41
C GLY A 96 10.51 2.36 -3.36
N VAL A 97 11.37 1.98 -2.42
CA VAL A 97 10.99 1.19 -1.24
C VAL A 97 10.84 2.13 -0.04
N PHE A 98 9.76 2.00 0.72
CA PHE A 98 9.42 2.87 1.83
C PHE A 98 9.10 2.05 3.08
N SER A 99 9.66 2.46 4.21
CA SER A 99 9.27 1.99 5.54
C SER A 99 8.21 2.94 6.11
N VAL A 100 7.08 2.37 6.51
CA VAL A 100 5.90 3.09 6.98
C VAL A 100 5.53 2.64 8.38
N ASN A 101 5.38 3.60 9.29
CA ASN A 101 4.72 3.38 10.57
C ASN A 101 3.82 4.56 10.95
N ARG A 102 3.14 4.45 12.09
CA ARG A 102 2.23 5.49 12.60
C ARG A 102 2.84 6.89 12.82
N HIS A 103 4.16 7.02 12.84
CA HIS A 103 4.85 8.29 13.15
C HIS A 103 5.57 8.89 11.95
N LYS A 104 6.04 8.05 11.03
CA LYS A 104 6.88 8.49 9.90
C LYS A 104 6.80 7.55 8.72
N VAL A 105 7.11 8.12 7.58
CA VAL A 105 7.35 7.40 6.32
C VAL A 105 8.76 7.75 5.86
N VAL A 106 9.54 6.73 5.53
CA VAL A 106 10.95 6.87 5.21
C VAL A 106 11.24 6.10 3.93
N LYS A 107 11.80 6.78 2.92
CA LYS A 107 12.35 6.10 1.75
C LYS A 107 13.64 5.39 2.13
N LEU A 108 13.75 4.12 1.80
CA LEU A 108 14.92 3.30 2.08
C LEU A 108 15.90 3.39 0.91
N ARG A 109 17.20 3.22 1.19
CA ARG A 109 18.24 3.26 0.14
C ARG A 109 18.16 2.05 -0.80
N MET A 110 17.62 0.95 -0.30
CA MET A 110 17.58 -0.32 -1.01
C MET A 110 16.48 -0.35 -2.07
N LYS A 111 16.70 -1.17 -3.10
CA LYS A 111 15.69 -1.50 -4.10
C LYS A 111 14.94 -2.78 -3.72
N GLU A 112 13.81 -3.01 -4.36
CA GLU A 112 12.99 -4.20 -4.11
C GLU A 112 13.75 -5.51 -4.37
N TYR A 113 14.59 -5.54 -5.41
CA TYR A 113 15.37 -6.73 -5.78
C TYR A 113 16.85 -6.65 -5.38
N ALA A 114 17.18 -5.89 -4.33
CA ALA A 114 18.54 -5.92 -3.78
C ALA A 114 18.84 -7.29 -3.13
N GLU A 115 20.12 -7.64 -3.03
CA GLU A 115 20.54 -8.93 -2.44
C GLU A 115 20.29 -8.99 -0.92
N ASN A 116 20.40 -7.85 -0.24
CA ASN A 116 20.36 -7.78 1.22
C ASN A 116 19.34 -6.74 1.68
N PHE A 117 18.63 -7.09 2.76
CA PHE A 117 17.78 -6.15 3.47
C PHE A 117 18.65 -5.07 4.13
N ASP A 118 18.35 -3.83 3.82
CA ASP A 118 18.97 -2.66 4.46
C ASP A 118 17.90 -1.60 4.80
N PRO A 119 17.55 -1.46 6.09
CA PRO A 119 16.56 -0.49 6.54
C PRO A 119 17.11 0.94 6.64
N ALA A 120 18.33 1.21 6.16
CA ALA A 120 18.89 2.55 6.17
C ALA A 120 18.07 3.52 5.30
N PRO A 121 17.72 4.71 5.82
CA PRO A 121 17.10 5.77 5.04
C PRO A 121 17.97 6.18 3.85
N ASP A 122 17.33 6.49 2.72
CA ASP A 122 18.03 7.13 1.60
C ASP A 122 18.47 8.54 2.01
N PRO A 123 19.78 8.87 2.00
CA PRO A 123 20.28 10.17 2.45
C PRO A 123 19.77 11.34 1.60
N LYS A 124 19.32 11.10 0.37
CA LYS A 124 18.73 12.14 -0.50
C LYS A 124 17.33 12.55 -0.06
N TYR A 125 16.64 11.71 0.70
CA TYR A 125 15.28 11.93 1.14
C TYR A 125 15.25 12.04 2.66
N GLN A 126 15.01 13.24 3.16
CA GLN A 126 14.90 13.46 4.59
C GLN A 126 13.67 12.69 5.12
N SER A 127 13.82 12.00 6.25
CA SER A 127 12.70 11.27 6.87
C SER A 127 11.55 12.24 7.12
N TYR A 128 10.40 11.98 6.49
CA TYR A 128 9.23 12.83 6.65
C TYR A 128 8.42 12.34 7.85
N TYR A 129 8.38 13.18 8.88
CA TYR A 129 7.47 13.05 10.02
C TYR A 129 6.11 13.59 9.58
N SER A 130 5.40 12.82 8.75
CA SER A 130 4.07 13.19 8.29
C SER A 130 3.07 12.11 8.67
N TYR A 131 1.92 12.56 9.18
CA TYR A 131 0.70 11.76 9.32
C TYR A 131 0.05 11.39 7.98
N SER A 132 0.69 11.74 6.85
CA SER A 132 0.29 11.34 5.50
C SER A 132 1.49 10.81 4.70
N VAL A 133 1.29 9.63 4.10
CA VAL A 133 2.19 9.06 3.07
C VAL A 133 2.36 10.05 1.91
N ALA A 134 1.29 10.78 1.59
CA ALA A 134 1.23 11.81 0.54
C ALA A 134 2.22 12.97 0.70
N ALA A 135 2.52 13.41 1.93
CA ALA A 135 3.53 14.46 2.15
C ALA A 135 4.95 13.92 2.26
N SER A 136 5.10 12.60 2.34
CA SER A 136 6.38 11.90 2.51
C SER A 136 6.93 11.33 1.21
N ILE A 137 6.04 11.01 0.28
CA ILE A 137 6.40 10.86 -1.12
C ILE A 137 6.73 12.28 -1.61
N PRO A 138 7.93 12.54 -2.13
CA PRO A 138 8.32 13.88 -2.51
C PRO A 138 7.41 14.36 -3.63
N VAL A 139 6.42 15.19 -3.29
CA VAL A 139 5.50 15.81 -4.26
C VAL A 139 6.29 16.53 -5.37
N LYS A 140 7.52 16.98 -5.09
CA LYS A 140 8.43 17.58 -6.08
C LYS A 140 9.00 16.61 -7.12
N SER A 141 9.05 15.30 -6.83
CA SER A 141 9.46 14.30 -7.82
C SER A 141 8.31 13.85 -8.73
N LEU A 142 7.07 14.21 -8.39
CA LEU A 142 5.91 13.93 -9.22
C LEU A 142 5.87 14.89 -10.41
N SER A 143 5.32 14.43 -11.53
CA SER A 143 4.94 15.26 -12.66
C SER A 143 4.04 16.44 -12.22
N LYS A 144 4.10 17.56 -12.95
CA LYS A 144 3.28 18.75 -12.63
C LYS A 144 1.78 18.45 -12.58
N HIS A 145 1.32 17.47 -13.36
CA HIS A 145 -0.06 16.99 -13.36
C HIS A 145 -0.42 16.32 -12.03
N ASN A 146 0.38 15.35 -11.60
CA ASN A 146 0.15 14.62 -10.34
C ASN A 146 0.39 15.49 -9.10
N GLN A 147 1.23 16.53 -9.20
CA GLN A 147 1.35 17.54 -8.16
C GLN A 147 0.04 18.30 -7.87
N ALA A 148 -0.76 18.59 -8.90
CA ALA A 148 -2.03 19.29 -8.73
C ALA A 148 -3.04 18.38 -8.03
N ILE A 149 -3.15 17.14 -8.52
CA ILE A 149 -3.98 16.07 -7.94
C ILE A 149 -3.66 15.90 -6.45
N VAL A 150 -2.41 15.61 -6.11
CA VAL A 150 -1.99 15.40 -4.71
C VAL A 150 -2.18 16.66 -3.85
N ARG A 151 -1.95 17.87 -4.37
CA ARG A 151 -2.21 19.12 -3.62
C ARG A 151 -3.69 19.33 -3.32
N ASP A 152 -4.57 19.10 -4.28
CA ASP A 152 -6.01 19.25 -4.11
C ASP A 152 -6.54 18.22 -3.09
N TYR A 153 -5.99 17.01 -3.09
CA TYR A 153 -6.33 15.98 -2.10
C TYR A 153 -5.78 16.26 -0.69
N LEU A 154 -4.55 16.77 -0.58
CA LEU A 154 -3.95 17.16 0.71
C LEU A 154 -4.70 18.34 1.35
N THR A 155 -5.13 19.31 0.55
CA THR A 155 -5.92 20.46 1.04
C THR A 155 -7.34 20.05 1.46
N SER A 156 -7.95 19.07 0.78
CA SER A 156 -9.23 18.48 1.18
C SER A 156 -9.13 17.66 2.48
N SER A 157 -8.08 16.85 2.61
CA SER A 157 -7.86 15.98 3.78
C SER A 157 -7.52 16.77 5.04
N THR A 158 -6.68 17.80 4.92
CA THR A 158 -6.37 18.72 6.04
C THR A 158 -7.59 19.50 6.51
N LYS A 159 -8.52 19.86 5.61
CA LYS A 159 -9.83 20.42 6.00
C LYS A 159 -10.65 19.39 6.78
N LYS A 160 -10.80 18.16 6.28
CA LYS A 160 -11.55 17.09 6.96
C LYS A 160 -10.99 16.78 8.36
N MET A 161 -9.67 16.68 8.50
CA MET A 161 -9.01 16.46 9.80
C MET A 161 -9.32 17.58 10.81
N LYS A 162 -9.20 18.85 10.40
CA LYS A 162 -9.54 19.99 11.26
C LYS A 162 -11.03 20.02 11.64
N THR A 163 -11.91 19.54 10.76
CA THR A 163 -13.34 19.41 11.05
C THR A 163 -13.60 18.28 12.06
N TRP A 164 -12.90 17.15 11.93
CA TRP A 164 -12.98 16.03 12.87
C TRP A 164 -12.45 16.39 14.26
N GLU A 165 -11.31 17.07 14.36
CA GLU A 165 -10.78 17.56 15.64
C GLU A 165 -11.74 18.53 16.34
N ARG A 166 -12.45 19.38 15.58
CA ARG A 166 -13.47 20.30 16.12
C ARG A 166 -14.73 19.60 16.62
N LEU A 167 -15.09 18.44 16.08
CA LEU A 167 -16.32 17.71 16.44
C LEU A 167 -16.13 16.78 17.65
N HIS A 168 -14.88 16.44 17.99
CA HIS A 168 -14.58 15.48 19.06
C HIS A 168 -13.78 16.06 20.25
N PHE A 169 -13.35 17.32 20.17
CA PHE A 169 -12.67 18.04 21.26
C PHE A 169 -13.38 19.34 21.69
N LEU A 170 -14.69 19.43 21.47
CA LEU A 170 -15.59 20.41 22.10
C LEU A 170 -16.64 19.69 22.95
#